data_AF-A0A8S4QL20-F1
#
_entry.id   AF-A0A8S4QL20-F1
#
_cell.length_a   1.000
_cell.length_b   1.000
_cell.length_c   1.000
_cell.angle_alpha   90.00
_cell.angle_beta   90.00
_cell.angle_gamma   90.00
#
_symmetry.space_group_name_H-M   'P 1'
#
loop_
_entity.id
_entity.type
_entity.pdbx_description
1 polymer ?
#
loop_
_entity_poly.entity_id
_entity_poly.type
_entity_poly.pdbx_seq_one_letter_code
_entity_poly.pdbx_strand_id
1 'polypeptide(L)'
;QAENEPLTLRLICMNPAVVFKGLHPARCIILASGTLTPQTSLQSELATDFPLKISPRHIIPSDRVWIGSLSSCPDGSRLECTSQGTKQTAVQDALGEAVYQVCRVTPHGVLCFFPSYQRMNSLVKRWKQIGLWDRLEQTKNIFMESNDTKDHETIMEDYYECVGTDTGALLFAVYRGKVAEGMDFKDRQARAVITVGVPYPNKYDIAVSEKMKYNDKYLKQRKLLSGTEWYLVQAYRALNQAVGRCVRHSGDWGAVLLLDARFREPHYTQHLSTWVKEYLGCNHHTFKSLVNGSNSLKAFMEEMTRRENV
;
A
#
# COMPACT_ATOMS: atom_id res chain seq x y z
N GLN A 1 -18.04 33.94 -2.56
CA GLN A 1 -17.99 33.96 -4.03
C GLN A 1 -17.88 32.52 -4.47
N ALA A 2 -18.90 31.98 -5.14
CA ALA A 2 -18.80 30.66 -5.75
C ALA A 2 -17.86 30.82 -6.95
N GLU A 3 -16.66 30.25 -6.87
CA GLU A 3 -15.77 30.15 -8.02
C GLU A 3 -16.54 29.42 -9.13
N ASN A 4 -16.62 30.02 -10.32
CA ASN A 4 -17.14 29.37 -11.52
C ASN A 4 -16.30 28.12 -11.77
N GLU A 5 -16.79 26.94 -11.37
CA GLU A 5 -16.16 25.69 -11.76
C GLU A 5 -16.10 25.64 -13.29
N PRO A 6 -14.91 25.47 -13.89
CA PRO A 6 -14.78 25.46 -15.33
C PRO A 6 -15.52 24.25 -15.92
N LEU A 7 -16.43 24.52 -16.87
CA LEU A 7 -17.11 23.47 -17.63
C LEU A 7 -16.05 22.62 -18.35
N THR A 8 -15.95 21.34 -17.98
CA THR A 8 -14.90 20.46 -18.49
C THR A 8 -15.52 19.29 -19.28
N LEU A 9 -15.07 19.10 -20.52
CA LEU A 9 -15.37 17.92 -21.33
C LEU A 9 -14.19 16.95 -21.29
N ARG A 10 -14.42 15.68 -20.94
CA ARG A 10 -13.38 14.64 -20.89
C ARG A 10 -13.73 13.49 -21.83
N LEU A 11 -12.84 13.18 -22.77
CA LEU A 11 -12.92 11.99 -23.62
C LEU A 11 -12.05 10.89 -23.01
N ILE A 12 -12.68 9.81 -22.54
CA ILE A 12 -11.98 8.74 -21.80
C ILE A 12 -12.03 7.45 -22.62
N CYS A 13 -10.87 6.91 -22.96
CA CYS A 13 -10.76 5.61 -23.63
C CYS A 13 -10.95 4.47 -22.63
N MET A 14 -12.07 3.76 -22.71
CA MET A 14 -12.35 2.61 -21.83
C MET A 14 -11.70 1.30 -22.28
N ASN A 15 -11.17 1.27 -23.51
CA ASN A 15 -10.59 0.09 -24.13
C ASN A 15 -9.09 0.30 -24.45
N PRO A 16 -8.17 -0.09 -23.54
CA PRO A 16 -6.75 0.09 -23.78
C PRO A 16 -6.22 -0.76 -24.94
N ALA A 17 -6.91 -1.83 -25.34
CA ALA A 17 -6.52 -2.65 -26.49
C ALA A 17 -6.44 -1.88 -27.82
N VAL A 18 -7.17 -0.75 -27.98
CA VAL A 18 -7.06 0.08 -29.19
C VAL A 18 -5.64 0.62 -29.35
N VAL A 19 -5.06 1.10 -28.24
CA VAL A 19 -3.69 1.65 -28.21
C VAL A 19 -2.69 0.51 -28.30
N PHE A 20 -2.90 -0.57 -27.55
CA PHE A 20 -1.99 -1.71 -27.53
C PHE A 20 -1.86 -2.39 -28.90
N LYS A 21 -2.93 -2.40 -29.70
CA LYS A 21 -2.92 -2.91 -31.08
C LYS A 21 -1.84 -2.26 -31.95
N GLY A 22 -1.53 -0.99 -31.70
CA GLY A 22 -0.46 -0.28 -32.40
C GLY A 22 0.93 -0.88 -32.20
N LEU A 23 1.13 -1.68 -31.15
CA LEU A 23 2.40 -2.34 -30.83
C LEU A 23 2.56 -3.70 -31.52
N HIS A 24 1.51 -4.24 -32.14
CA HIS A 24 1.54 -5.55 -32.81
C HIS A 24 2.57 -5.71 -33.95
N PRO A 25 3.05 -4.65 -34.64
CA PRO A 25 4.16 -4.79 -35.58
C PRO A 25 5.48 -5.24 -34.94
N ALA A 26 5.62 -5.12 -33.61
CA ALA A 26 6.80 -5.61 -32.91
C ALA A 26 6.90 -7.14 -33.00
N ARG A 27 8.11 -7.64 -33.26
CA ARG A 27 8.39 -9.09 -33.33
C ARG A 27 8.12 -9.80 -32.00
N CYS A 28 8.38 -9.13 -30.87
CA CYS A 28 8.20 -9.68 -29.54
C CYS A 28 7.85 -8.55 -28.56
N ILE A 29 6.82 -8.77 -27.74
CA ILE A 29 6.43 -7.87 -26.67
C ILE A 29 6.57 -8.62 -25.35
N ILE A 30 7.40 -8.08 -24.45
CA ILE A 30 7.59 -8.61 -23.11
C ILE A 30 7.05 -7.58 -22.12
N LEU A 31 6.08 -8.01 -21.29
CA LEU A 31 5.56 -7.19 -20.20
C LEU A 31 6.12 -7.73 -18.88
N ALA A 32 6.88 -6.90 -18.17
CA ALA A 32 7.49 -7.23 -16.89
C ALA A 32 7.07 -6.21 -15.84
N SER A 33 6.54 -6.67 -14.70
CA SER A 33 6.33 -5.85 -13.51
C SER A 33 6.15 -6.74 -12.28
N GLY A 34 6.64 -6.27 -11.13
CA GLY A 34 6.58 -6.97 -9.85
C GLY A 34 5.16 -7.06 -9.25
N THR A 35 4.20 -6.30 -9.79
CA THR A 35 2.84 -6.19 -9.23
C THR A 35 1.75 -6.53 -10.25
N LEU A 36 2.07 -7.30 -11.31
CA LEU A 36 1.12 -7.66 -12.38
C LEU A 36 0.02 -8.65 -11.96
N THR A 37 0.05 -9.16 -10.74
CA THR A 37 -0.93 -10.14 -10.25
C THR A 37 -2.29 -9.48 -9.96
N PRO A 38 -3.43 -10.03 -10.43
CA PRO A 38 -3.57 -11.18 -11.33
C PRO A 38 -3.35 -10.83 -12.82
N GLN A 39 -2.54 -11.63 -13.52
CA GLN A 39 -2.16 -11.39 -14.92
C GLN A 39 -3.33 -11.47 -15.89
N THR A 40 -4.35 -12.29 -15.59
CA THR A 40 -5.55 -12.47 -16.41
C THR A 40 -6.28 -11.15 -16.69
N SER A 41 -6.31 -10.25 -15.71
CA SER A 41 -6.87 -8.91 -15.85
C SER A 41 -6.17 -8.10 -16.94
N LEU A 42 -4.84 -8.19 -17.03
CA LEU A 42 -4.08 -7.40 -17.98
C LEU A 42 -4.29 -7.92 -19.41
N GLN A 43 -4.29 -9.24 -19.60
CA GLN A 43 -4.47 -9.85 -20.92
C GLN A 43 -5.83 -9.50 -21.53
N SER A 44 -6.90 -9.57 -20.73
CA SER A 44 -8.25 -9.25 -21.20
C SER A 44 -8.41 -7.77 -21.55
N GLU A 45 -7.85 -6.87 -20.73
CA GLU A 45 -7.88 -5.42 -21.01
C GLU A 45 -7.10 -5.06 -22.29
N LEU A 46 -5.95 -5.69 -22.51
CA LEU A 46 -5.13 -5.48 -23.71
C LEU A 46 -5.63 -6.25 -24.94
N ALA A 47 -6.66 -7.09 -24.77
CA ALA A 47 -7.16 -8.03 -25.79
C ALA A 47 -6.04 -8.81 -26.49
N THR A 48 -5.02 -9.22 -25.73
CA THR A 48 -3.83 -9.90 -26.25
C THR A 48 -3.46 -11.06 -25.34
N ASP A 49 -3.31 -12.24 -25.96
CA ASP A 49 -2.83 -13.43 -25.27
C ASP A 49 -1.32 -13.42 -25.18
N PHE A 50 -0.80 -13.57 -23.95
CA PHE A 50 0.62 -13.77 -23.70
C PHE A 50 0.83 -15.25 -23.37
N PRO A 51 1.43 -16.05 -24.27
CA PRO A 51 1.54 -17.50 -24.08
C PRO A 51 2.58 -17.85 -23.02
N LEU A 52 3.66 -17.07 -22.91
CA LEU A 52 4.69 -17.24 -21.91
C LEU A 52 4.34 -16.40 -20.68
N LYS A 53 4.12 -17.08 -19.56
CA LYS A 53 3.78 -16.47 -18.26
C LYS A 53 4.73 -17.01 -17.22
N ILE A 54 5.50 -16.12 -16.60
CA ILE A 54 6.42 -16.48 -15.54
C ILE A 54 6.10 -15.60 -14.34
N SER A 55 5.83 -16.23 -13.20
CA SER A 55 5.66 -15.59 -11.90
C SER A 55 6.64 -16.24 -10.94
N PRO A 56 7.90 -15.78 -10.90
CA PRO A 56 8.89 -16.37 -10.01
C PRO A 56 8.49 -16.13 -8.55
N ARG A 57 8.95 -17.01 -7.66
CA ARG A 57 8.87 -16.76 -6.21
C ARG A 57 9.73 -15.55 -5.85
N HIS A 58 9.44 -14.95 -4.70
CA HIS A 58 10.28 -13.86 -4.21
C HIS A 58 11.71 -14.33 -4.02
N ILE A 59 12.67 -13.46 -4.36
CA ILE A 59 14.11 -13.79 -4.27
C ILE A 59 14.61 -13.60 -2.82
N ILE A 60 13.79 -13.04 -1.93
CA ILE A 60 14.20 -12.77 -0.55
C ILE A 60 13.97 -14.01 0.30
N PRO A 61 14.97 -14.41 1.11
CA PRO A 61 14.82 -15.43 2.13
C PRO A 61 13.65 -15.15 3.10
N SER A 62 12.96 -16.22 3.52
CA SER A 62 11.80 -16.12 4.41
C SER A 62 12.08 -15.51 5.78
N ASP A 63 13.33 -15.56 6.22
CA ASP A 63 13.76 -15.01 7.50
C ASP A 63 14.05 -13.50 7.42
N ARG A 64 14.13 -12.89 6.23
CA ARG A 64 14.41 -11.45 6.03
C ARG A 64 13.16 -10.60 5.78
N VAL A 65 11.99 -11.22 5.79
CA VAL A 65 10.72 -10.53 5.57
C VAL A 65 9.77 -10.88 6.69
N TRP A 66 9.19 -9.85 7.30
CA TRP A 66 8.14 -10.00 8.28
C TRP A 66 6.82 -9.45 7.73
N ILE A 67 5.73 -10.19 7.85
CA ILE A 67 4.40 -9.72 7.44
C ILE A 67 3.38 -10.00 8.53
N GLY A 68 2.67 -8.96 8.95
CA GLY A 68 1.56 -9.04 9.90
C GLY A 68 0.30 -8.35 9.38
N SER A 69 -0.85 -8.65 9.97
CA SER A 69 -2.12 -8.00 9.61
C SER A 69 -3.03 -7.76 10.81
N LEU A 70 -3.19 -6.50 11.25
CA LEU A 70 -4.10 -6.20 12.35
C LEU A 70 -5.55 -6.21 11.90
N SER A 71 -6.38 -6.91 12.67
CA SER A 71 -7.80 -7.08 12.40
C SER A 71 -8.72 -6.60 13.52
N SER A 72 -8.16 -6.29 14.68
CA SER A 72 -8.88 -5.81 15.84
C SER A 72 -8.19 -4.58 16.44
N CYS A 73 -8.99 -3.67 16.96
CA CYS A 73 -8.56 -2.57 17.81
C CYS A 73 -8.08 -3.11 19.17
N PRO A 74 -7.40 -2.30 20.00
CA PRO A 74 -6.97 -2.70 21.34
C PRO A 74 -8.13 -3.12 22.27
N ASP A 75 -9.32 -2.55 22.07
CA ASP A 75 -10.55 -2.89 22.81
C ASP A 75 -11.25 -4.17 22.31
N GLY A 76 -10.69 -4.83 21.28
CA GLY A 76 -11.26 -6.03 20.66
C GLY A 76 -12.30 -5.76 19.56
N SER A 77 -12.69 -4.51 19.33
CA SER A 77 -13.56 -4.14 18.21
C SER A 77 -12.87 -4.40 16.86
N ARG A 78 -13.65 -4.53 15.79
CA ARG A 78 -13.13 -4.83 14.45
C ARG A 78 -12.38 -3.62 13.87
N LEU A 79 -11.12 -3.81 13.48
CA LEU A 79 -10.32 -2.76 12.83
C LEU A 79 -10.69 -2.65 11.35
N GLU A 80 -11.79 -1.98 11.04
CA GLU A 80 -12.25 -1.82 9.67
C GLU A 80 -11.91 -0.43 9.10
N CYS A 81 -11.09 -0.38 8.04
CA CYS A 81 -10.67 0.88 7.42
C CYS A 81 -11.55 1.32 6.24
N THR A 82 -12.84 0.95 6.28
CA THR A 82 -13.86 1.47 5.35
C THR A 82 -14.15 2.94 5.65
N SER A 83 -14.84 3.64 4.74
CA SER A 83 -15.19 5.05 4.98
C SER A 83 -16.10 5.25 6.21
N GLN A 84 -16.86 4.23 6.60
CA GLN A 84 -17.68 4.25 7.82
C GLN A 84 -16.85 3.84 9.03
N GLY A 85 -16.05 2.77 8.92
CA GLY A 85 -15.19 2.31 10.00
C GLY A 85 -14.18 3.37 10.48
N THR A 86 -13.55 4.12 9.56
CA THR A 86 -12.62 5.20 9.92
C THR A 86 -13.27 6.42 10.57
N LYS A 87 -14.61 6.50 10.67
CA LYS A 87 -15.29 7.53 11.48
C LYS A 87 -15.31 7.18 12.97
N GLN A 88 -15.16 5.91 13.31
CA GLN A 88 -15.17 5.46 14.69
C GLN A 88 -13.84 5.83 15.36
N THR A 89 -13.91 6.50 16.51
CA THR A 89 -12.72 6.93 17.27
C THR A 89 -11.83 5.75 17.66
N ALA A 90 -12.42 4.62 18.06
CA ALA A 90 -11.68 3.40 18.39
C ALA A 90 -10.76 2.93 17.24
N VAL A 91 -11.25 2.98 15.99
CA VAL A 91 -10.46 2.63 14.80
C VAL A 91 -9.37 3.67 14.56
N GLN A 92 -9.68 4.96 14.67
CA GLN A 92 -8.68 6.03 14.47
C GLN A 92 -7.54 5.93 15.49
N ASP A 93 -7.88 5.68 16.76
CA ASP A 93 -6.92 5.56 17.86
C ASP A 93 -6.09 4.27 17.72
N ALA A 94 -6.74 3.16 17.33
CA ALA A 94 -6.05 1.91 17.03
C ALA A 94 -5.04 2.05 15.87
N LEU A 95 -5.40 2.75 14.79
CA LEU A 95 -4.46 3.00 13.70
C LEU A 95 -3.23 3.79 14.16
N GLY A 96 -3.44 4.83 14.98
CA GLY A 96 -2.33 5.61 15.54
C GLY A 96 -1.43 4.77 16.45
N GLU A 97 -2.04 3.95 17.32
CA GLU A 97 -1.28 3.08 18.21
C GLU A 97 -0.50 2.02 17.43
N ALA A 98 -1.05 1.47 16.34
CA ALA A 98 -0.32 0.55 15.46
C ALA A 98 0.90 1.22 14.82
N VAL A 99 0.74 2.44 14.28
CA VAL A 99 1.84 3.23 13.72
C VAL A 99 2.91 3.49 14.78
N TYR A 100 2.51 3.88 15.98
CA TYR A 100 3.42 4.13 17.09
C TYR A 100 4.21 2.88 17.50
N GLN A 101 3.55 1.73 17.64
CA GLN A 101 4.23 0.48 17.99
C GLN A 101 5.25 0.06 16.93
N VAL A 102 4.96 0.24 15.64
CA VAL A 102 5.92 -0.02 14.56
C VAL A 102 7.10 0.95 14.64
N CYS A 103 6.85 2.25 14.80
CA CYS A 103 7.90 3.28 14.83
C CYS A 103 8.89 3.07 15.98
N ARG A 104 8.42 2.61 17.14
CA ARG A 104 9.28 2.37 18.30
C ARG A 104 10.32 1.28 18.12
N VAL A 105 10.00 0.27 17.33
CA VAL A 105 10.86 -0.93 17.19
C VAL A 105 11.59 -0.97 15.87
N THR A 106 11.19 -0.13 14.91
CA THR A 106 11.78 -0.11 13.57
C THR A 106 12.93 0.91 13.53
N PRO A 107 14.16 0.50 13.19
CA PRO A 107 15.24 1.45 12.95
C PRO A 107 15.02 2.20 11.62
N HIS A 108 15.63 3.38 11.49
CA HIS A 108 15.63 4.14 10.22
C HIS A 108 14.22 4.49 9.71
N GLY A 109 13.94 4.21 8.43
CA GLY A 109 12.76 4.64 7.69
C GLY A 109 11.53 3.74 7.85
N VAL A 110 10.39 4.36 8.11
CA VAL A 110 9.04 3.75 8.07
C VAL A 110 8.18 4.49 7.06
N LEU A 111 7.47 3.76 6.21
CA LEU A 111 6.46 4.30 5.31
C LEU A 111 5.06 3.93 5.79
N CYS A 112 4.13 4.88 5.84
CA CYS A 112 2.73 4.61 6.18
C CYS A 112 1.81 5.16 5.09
N PHE A 113 1.10 4.26 4.40
CA PHE A 113 0.26 4.60 3.27
C PHE A 113 -1.22 4.72 3.65
N PHE A 114 -1.84 5.83 3.25
CA PHE A 114 -3.24 6.17 3.51
C PHE A 114 -4.07 6.20 2.22
N PRO A 115 -5.36 5.81 2.24
CA PRO A 115 -6.20 5.78 1.03
C PRO A 115 -6.43 7.13 0.36
N SER A 116 -6.31 8.24 1.09
CA SER A 116 -6.43 9.61 0.56
C SER A 116 -5.84 10.65 1.51
N TYR A 117 -5.47 11.82 0.98
CA TYR A 117 -5.02 12.97 1.79
C TYR A 117 -6.05 13.38 2.85
N GLN A 118 -7.34 13.35 2.50
CA GLN A 118 -8.42 13.66 3.45
C GLN A 118 -8.41 12.71 4.65
N ARG A 119 -8.22 11.41 4.42
CA ARG A 119 -8.16 10.42 5.50
C ARG A 119 -6.89 10.58 6.32
N MET A 120 -5.75 10.77 5.68
CA MET A 120 -4.47 11.05 6.35
C MET A 120 -4.61 12.25 7.29
N ASN A 121 -5.06 13.40 6.78
CA ASN A 121 -5.21 14.63 7.55
C ASN A 121 -6.24 14.49 8.69
N SER A 122 -7.33 13.75 8.47
CA SER A 122 -8.33 13.48 9.52
C SER A 122 -7.76 12.64 10.66
N LEU A 123 -6.97 11.60 10.34
CA LEU A 123 -6.32 10.74 11.34
C LEU A 123 -5.25 11.52 12.10
N VAL A 124 -4.41 12.27 11.39
CA VAL A 124 -3.40 13.15 12.01
C VAL A 124 -4.05 14.15 12.97
N LYS A 125 -5.17 14.78 12.58
CA LYS A 125 -5.92 15.68 13.46
C LYS A 125 -6.38 14.98 14.74
N ARG A 126 -6.90 13.76 14.64
CA ARG A 126 -7.28 12.94 15.81
C ARG A 126 -6.06 12.64 16.69
N TRP A 127 -4.95 12.22 16.09
CA TRP A 127 -3.73 11.86 16.82
C TRP A 127 -3.10 13.04 17.56
N LYS A 128 -3.18 14.25 17.00
CA LYS A 128 -2.80 15.50 17.69
C LYS A 128 -3.71 15.78 18.89
N GLN A 129 -5.03 15.59 18.76
CA GLN A 129 -5.98 15.84 19.86
C GLN A 129 -5.77 14.92 21.07
N ILE A 130 -5.32 13.69 20.86
CA ILE A 130 -5.11 12.70 21.94
C ILE A 130 -3.65 12.63 22.42
N GLY A 131 -2.77 13.51 21.95
CA GLY A 131 -1.33 13.52 22.29
C GLY A 131 -0.52 12.33 21.74
N LEU A 132 -1.09 11.56 20.80
CA LEU A 132 -0.39 10.46 20.15
C LEU A 132 0.65 10.97 19.14
N TRP A 133 0.33 12.08 18.47
CA TRP A 133 1.26 12.73 17.54
C TRP A 133 2.57 13.13 18.21
N ASP A 134 2.51 13.74 19.39
CA ASP A 134 3.70 14.17 20.13
C ASP A 134 4.59 12.97 20.51
N ARG A 135 3.97 11.83 20.87
CA ARG A 135 4.68 10.57 21.13
C ARG A 135 5.37 10.04 19.86
N LEU A 136 4.75 10.18 18.70
CA LEU A 136 5.36 9.82 17.41
C LEU A 136 6.55 10.73 17.09
N GLU A 137 6.42 12.05 17.28
CA GLU A 137 7.50 13.02 17.01
C GLU A 137 8.71 12.80 17.93
N GLN A 138 8.49 12.37 19.17
CA GLN A 138 9.57 11.96 20.07
C GLN A 138 10.27 10.66 19.64
N THR A 139 9.61 9.85 18.81
CA THR A 139 10.12 8.54 18.37
C THR A 139 10.80 8.61 17.02
N LYS A 140 10.23 9.36 16.05
CA LYS A 140 10.75 9.51 14.68
C LYS A 140 10.47 10.91 14.14
N ASN A 141 11.35 11.37 13.24
CA ASN A 141 11.10 12.57 12.43
C ASN A 141 9.94 12.30 11.47
N ILE A 142 8.85 13.06 11.56
CA ILE A 142 7.62 12.80 10.78
C ILE A 142 7.55 13.71 9.56
N PHE A 143 7.31 13.10 8.41
CA PHE A 143 7.12 13.75 7.13
C PHE A 143 5.75 13.37 6.56
N MET A 144 5.11 14.30 5.87
CA MET A 144 3.80 14.08 5.25
C MET A 144 3.86 14.47 3.78
N GLU A 145 3.40 13.59 2.91
CA GLU A 145 3.31 13.86 1.48
C GLU A 145 2.37 15.05 1.22
N SER A 146 2.83 16.00 0.40
CA SER A 146 2.05 17.14 -0.09
C SER A 146 1.61 16.93 -1.55
N ASN A 147 0.46 17.51 -1.90
CA ASN A 147 0.03 17.61 -3.29
C ASN A 147 0.86 18.63 -4.09
N ASP A 148 1.46 19.62 -3.42
CA ASP A 148 2.35 20.59 -4.06
C ASP A 148 3.63 19.89 -4.53
N THR A 149 4.08 20.18 -5.76
CA THR A 149 5.30 19.64 -6.34
C THR A 149 6.56 20.16 -5.68
N LYS A 150 6.61 21.44 -5.31
CA LYS A 150 7.82 22.03 -4.71
C LYS A 150 8.04 21.52 -3.30
N ASP A 151 6.97 21.49 -2.50
CA ASP A 151 7.03 20.94 -1.14
C ASP A 151 7.43 19.45 -1.15
N HIS A 152 7.02 18.70 -2.18
CA HIS A 152 7.31 17.28 -2.25
C HIS A 152 8.82 16.98 -2.37
N GLU A 153 9.56 17.71 -3.20
CA GLU A 153 11.00 17.48 -3.37
C GLU A 153 11.75 17.74 -2.06
N THR A 154 11.49 18.89 -1.42
CA THR A 154 12.11 19.26 -0.13
C THR A 154 11.76 18.26 0.98
N ILE A 155 10.50 17.84 1.09
CA ILE A 155 10.07 16.83 2.07
C ILE A 155 10.85 15.52 1.89
N MET A 156 11.10 15.12 0.63
CA MET A 156 11.82 13.88 0.36
C MET A 156 13.31 14.00 0.65
N GLU A 157 13.93 15.14 0.34
CA GLU A 157 15.32 15.43 0.70
C GLU A 157 15.51 15.34 2.22
N ASP A 158 14.70 16.08 2.99
CA ASP A 158 14.74 16.05 4.46
C ASP A 158 14.48 14.65 5.02
N TYR A 159 13.55 13.91 4.41
CA TYR A 159 13.27 12.52 4.78
C TYR A 159 14.53 11.65 4.63
N TYR A 160 15.20 11.71 3.48
CA TYR A 160 16.38 10.89 3.21
C TYR A 160 17.55 11.22 4.15
N GLU A 161 17.72 12.50 4.51
CA GLU A 161 18.70 12.91 5.52
C GLU A 161 18.36 12.33 6.90
N CYS A 162 17.11 12.49 7.34
CA CYS A 162 16.67 12.03 8.66
C CYS A 162 16.65 10.50 8.80
N VAL A 163 16.40 9.74 7.72
CA VAL A 163 16.49 8.27 7.70
C VAL A 163 17.88 7.79 8.12
N GLY A 164 18.94 8.51 7.74
CA GLY A 164 20.32 8.18 8.05
C GLY A 164 20.71 8.37 9.52
N THR A 165 19.87 9.04 10.31
CA THR A 165 20.09 9.29 11.74
C THR A 165 19.62 8.11 12.61
N ASP A 166 20.06 8.08 13.87
CA ASP A 166 19.63 7.08 14.85
C ASP A 166 18.12 7.14 15.13
N THR A 167 17.54 8.33 15.10
CA THR A 167 16.09 8.55 15.25
C THR A 167 15.30 7.96 14.06
N GLY A 168 15.87 8.06 12.86
CA GLY A 168 15.21 7.69 11.62
C GLY A 168 14.03 8.60 11.28
N ALA A 169 13.17 8.14 10.38
CA ALA A 169 12.07 8.94 9.86
C ALA A 169 10.79 8.12 9.57
N LEU A 170 9.65 8.78 9.66
CA LEU A 170 8.33 8.26 9.33
C LEU A 170 7.72 9.11 8.22
N LEU A 171 7.45 8.51 7.07
CA LEU A 171 6.79 9.18 5.95
C LEU A 171 5.34 8.73 5.83
N PHE A 172 4.42 9.67 6.00
CA PHE A 172 3.01 9.51 5.70
C PHE A 172 2.75 9.83 4.24
N ALA A 173 2.29 8.83 3.50
CA ALA A 173 2.10 8.90 2.06
C ALA A 173 0.69 8.46 1.68
N VAL A 174 0.24 8.80 0.47
CA VAL A 174 -1.04 8.39 -0.08
C VAL A 174 -0.81 7.34 -1.16
N TYR A 175 -1.65 6.30 -1.20
CA TYR A 175 -1.58 5.35 -2.32
C TYR A 175 -1.88 6.07 -3.64
N ARG A 176 -1.15 5.71 -4.71
CA ARG A 176 -1.20 6.41 -6.01
C ARG A 176 -0.77 7.88 -5.92
N GLY A 177 -0.13 8.27 -4.82
CA GLY A 177 0.59 9.53 -4.69
C GLY A 177 1.96 9.45 -5.35
N LYS A 178 2.69 10.56 -5.34
CA LYS A 178 4.04 10.69 -5.88
C LYS A 178 4.99 9.72 -5.18
N VAL A 179 4.87 9.60 -3.86
CA VAL A 179 5.67 8.65 -3.06
C VAL A 179 5.42 7.20 -3.49
N ALA A 180 4.16 6.83 -3.75
CA ALA A 180 3.79 5.46 -4.09
C ALA A 180 4.24 5.05 -5.49
N GLU A 181 4.26 5.97 -6.46
CA GLU A 181 4.53 5.67 -7.87
C GLU A 181 5.97 5.99 -8.30
N GLY A 182 6.50 7.15 -7.90
CA GLY A 182 7.73 7.73 -8.46
C GLY A 182 9.01 7.52 -7.65
N MET A 183 8.91 7.18 -6.37
CA MET A 183 10.08 7.13 -5.48
C MET A 183 10.64 5.70 -5.33
N ASP A 184 11.96 5.59 -5.34
CA ASP A 184 12.67 4.36 -5.00
C ASP A 184 13.17 4.47 -3.55
N PHE A 185 12.82 3.48 -2.72
CA PHE A 185 13.28 3.38 -1.34
C PHE A 185 14.23 2.19 -1.26
N LYS A 186 15.48 2.46 -0.86
CA LYS A 186 16.54 1.46 -0.76
C LYS A 186 16.93 1.24 0.69
N ASP A 187 17.11 -0.01 1.06
CA ASP A 187 17.69 -0.42 2.33
C ASP A 187 17.00 0.28 3.53
N ARG A 188 17.76 1.08 4.28
CA ARG A 188 17.34 1.79 5.49
C ARG A 188 16.17 2.75 5.26
N GLN A 189 15.91 3.15 4.02
CA GLN A 189 14.84 4.08 3.67
C GLN A 189 13.43 3.48 3.81
N ALA A 190 13.27 2.16 3.95
CA ALA A 190 11.94 1.57 4.15
C ALA A 190 11.99 0.23 4.89
N ARG A 191 12.55 0.22 6.11
CA ARG A 191 12.60 -0.99 6.95
C ARG A 191 11.23 -1.50 7.39
N ALA A 192 10.23 -0.61 7.46
CA ALA A 192 8.84 -1.03 7.59
C ALA A 192 7.90 -0.27 6.67
N VAL A 193 6.91 -0.98 6.15
CA VAL A 193 5.76 -0.42 5.42
C VAL A 193 4.47 -0.76 6.14
N ILE A 194 3.69 0.27 6.45
CA ILE A 194 2.37 0.17 7.07
C ILE A 194 1.33 0.53 6.02
N THR A 195 0.30 -0.31 5.86
CA THR A 195 -0.78 -0.06 4.90
C THR A 195 -2.10 0.18 5.65
N VAL A 196 -2.63 1.41 5.61
CA VAL A 196 -3.93 1.73 6.22
C VAL A 196 -5.03 1.40 5.23
N GLY A 197 -5.80 0.34 5.51
CA GLY A 197 -6.91 -0.11 4.70
C GLY A 197 -6.53 -0.57 3.29
N VAL A 198 -7.56 -0.73 2.45
CA VAL A 198 -7.42 -1.10 1.04
C VAL A 198 -7.72 0.13 0.16
N PRO A 199 -6.81 0.54 -0.74
CA PRO A 199 -6.89 1.81 -1.49
C PRO A 199 -7.76 1.69 -2.74
N TYR A 200 -9.05 1.53 -2.51
CA TYR A 200 -10.00 1.51 -3.61
C TYR A 200 -10.03 2.84 -4.38
N PRO A 201 -10.14 2.79 -5.72
CA PRO A 201 -10.43 3.99 -6.51
C PRO A 201 -11.70 4.70 -6.02
N ASN A 202 -11.83 6.00 -6.25
CA ASN A 202 -13.04 6.71 -5.88
C ASN A 202 -14.22 6.25 -6.76
N LYS A 203 -15.24 5.60 -6.20
CA LYS A 203 -16.44 5.17 -6.96
C LYS A 203 -17.25 6.33 -7.53
N TYR A 204 -17.14 7.51 -6.91
CA TYR A 204 -17.84 8.71 -7.38
C TYR A 204 -17.11 9.40 -8.54
N ASP A 205 -15.88 8.96 -8.86
CA ASP A 205 -15.22 9.39 -10.09
C ASP A 205 -15.96 8.80 -11.30
N ILE A 206 -16.38 9.68 -12.21
CA ILE A 206 -17.10 9.32 -13.43
C ILE A 206 -16.29 8.31 -14.25
N ALA A 207 -14.97 8.46 -14.37
CA ALA A 207 -14.13 7.55 -15.13
C ALA A 207 -14.15 6.13 -14.55
N VAL A 208 -14.10 6.02 -13.22
CA VAL A 208 -14.14 4.73 -12.51
C VAL A 208 -15.51 4.07 -12.68
N SER A 209 -16.58 4.84 -12.43
CA SER A 209 -17.97 4.36 -12.58
C SER A 209 -18.28 3.89 -14.00
N GLU A 210 -17.93 4.70 -15.00
CA GLU A 210 -18.16 4.35 -16.41
C GLU A 210 -17.26 3.20 -16.88
N LYS A 211 -16.03 3.07 -16.36
CA LYS A 211 -15.18 1.90 -16.65
C LYS A 211 -15.77 0.62 -16.06
N MET A 212 -16.32 0.66 -14.85
CA MET A 212 -17.02 -0.49 -14.26
C MET A 212 -18.22 -0.92 -15.13
N LYS A 213 -19.07 0.04 -15.52
CA LYS A 213 -20.21 -0.21 -16.43
C LYS A 213 -19.78 -0.76 -17.79
N TYR A 214 -18.69 -0.23 -18.35
CA TYR A 214 -18.11 -0.71 -19.59
C TYR A 214 -17.68 -2.18 -19.46
N ASN A 215 -16.95 -2.52 -18.39
CA ASN A 215 -16.50 -3.88 -18.14
C ASN A 215 -17.68 -4.84 -17.95
N ASP A 216 -18.73 -4.45 -17.22
CA ASP A 216 -19.94 -5.26 -17.07
C ASP A 216 -20.67 -5.47 -18.40
N LYS A 217 -20.80 -4.41 -19.22
CA LYS A 217 -21.43 -4.47 -20.54
C LYS A 217 -20.71 -5.42 -21.50
N TYR A 218 -19.37 -5.42 -21.49
CA TYR A 218 -18.54 -6.18 -22.41
C TYR A 218 -17.91 -7.43 -21.81
N LEU A 219 -18.33 -7.83 -20.61
CA LEU A 219 -17.77 -8.93 -19.82
C LEU A 219 -17.58 -10.20 -20.65
N LYS A 220 -18.66 -10.70 -21.25
CA LYS A 220 -18.66 -11.94 -22.03
C LYS A 220 -17.99 -11.77 -23.39
N GLN A 221 -18.31 -10.68 -24.10
CA GLN A 221 -17.83 -10.45 -25.46
C GLN A 221 -16.30 -10.32 -25.52
N ARG A 222 -15.70 -9.73 -24.48
CA ARG A 222 -14.27 -9.41 -24.44
C ARG A 222 -13.50 -10.15 -23.35
N LYS A 223 -14.16 -11.09 -22.66
CA LYS A 223 -13.60 -11.85 -21.54
C LYS A 223 -12.98 -10.94 -20.46
N LEU A 224 -13.60 -9.78 -20.23
CA LEU A 224 -13.15 -8.81 -19.23
C LEU A 224 -13.45 -9.35 -17.83
N LEU A 225 -12.85 -8.71 -16.82
CA LEU A 225 -13.34 -8.83 -15.45
C LEU A 225 -14.63 -8.04 -15.28
N SER A 226 -15.50 -8.45 -14.36
CA SER A 226 -16.64 -7.61 -13.95
C SER A 226 -16.18 -6.27 -13.41
N GLY A 227 -17.06 -5.26 -13.43
CA GLY A 227 -16.76 -3.95 -12.86
C GLY A 227 -16.30 -4.06 -11.40
N THR A 228 -16.96 -4.93 -10.62
CA THR A 228 -16.60 -5.20 -9.22
C THR A 228 -15.22 -5.85 -9.07
N GLU A 229 -14.90 -6.88 -9.86
CA GLU A 229 -13.60 -7.53 -9.83
C GLU A 229 -12.49 -6.61 -10.32
N TRP A 230 -12.73 -5.86 -11.39
CA TRP A 230 -11.79 -4.85 -11.90
C TRP A 230 -11.49 -3.82 -10.82
N TYR A 231 -12.53 -3.30 -10.16
CA TYR A 231 -12.40 -2.32 -9.08
C TYR A 231 -11.58 -2.85 -7.90
N LEU A 232 -11.77 -4.13 -7.55
CA LEU A 232 -10.99 -4.82 -6.54
C LEU A 232 -9.52 -4.98 -6.97
N VAL A 233 -9.27 -5.45 -8.19
CA VAL A 233 -7.91 -5.59 -8.74
C VAL A 233 -7.17 -4.25 -8.77
N GLN A 234 -7.85 -3.16 -9.13
CA GLN A 234 -7.23 -1.83 -9.09
C GLN A 234 -6.76 -1.48 -7.68
N ALA A 235 -7.57 -1.74 -6.66
CA ALA A 235 -7.20 -1.45 -5.28
C ALA A 235 -5.96 -2.24 -4.83
N TYR A 236 -5.92 -3.54 -5.14
CA TYR A 236 -4.80 -4.40 -4.78
C TYR A 236 -3.53 -4.13 -5.57
N ARG A 237 -3.62 -3.62 -6.81
CA ARG A 237 -2.44 -3.13 -7.54
C ARG A 237 -1.73 -2.02 -6.78
N ALA A 238 -2.48 -1.01 -6.32
CA ALA A 238 -1.90 0.09 -5.54
C ALA A 238 -1.38 -0.36 -4.16
N LEU A 239 -2.08 -1.30 -3.50
CA LEU A 239 -1.61 -1.90 -2.25
C LEU A 239 -0.29 -2.67 -2.45
N ASN A 240 -0.22 -3.53 -3.47
CA ASN A 240 0.96 -4.31 -3.78
C ASN A 240 2.15 -3.43 -4.18
N GLN A 241 1.90 -2.31 -4.86
CA GLN A 241 2.94 -1.32 -5.17
C GLN A 241 3.52 -0.69 -3.90
N ALA A 242 2.67 -0.28 -2.97
CA ALA A 242 3.11 0.26 -1.68
C ALA A 242 3.91 -0.77 -0.87
N VAL A 243 3.38 -1.99 -0.75
CA VAL A 243 4.05 -3.09 -0.03
C VAL A 243 5.40 -3.46 -0.67
N GLY A 244 5.47 -3.42 -2.00
CA GLY A 244 6.70 -3.68 -2.76
C GLY A 244 7.81 -2.63 -2.58
N ARG A 245 7.54 -1.51 -1.90
CA ARG A 245 8.58 -0.52 -1.53
C ARG A 245 9.44 -0.97 -0.35
N CYS A 246 8.99 -1.96 0.41
CA CYS A 246 9.67 -2.41 1.63
C CYS A 246 10.97 -3.16 1.34
N VAL A 247 11.06 -3.88 0.21
CA VAL A 247 12.23 -4.70 -0.06
C VAL A 247 12.65 -4.67 -1.52
N ARG A 248 13.93 -4.38 -1.76
CA ARG A 248 14.44 -4.01 -3.10
C ARG A 248 15.28 -5.07 -3.79
N HIS A 249 16.07 -5.84 -3.04
CA HIS A 249 16.97 -6.85 -3.60
C HIS A 249 17.07 -8.10 -2.72
N SER A 250 17.73 -9.15 -3.22
CA SER A 250 17.88 -10.44 -2.51
C SER A 250 18.57 -10.31 -1.14
N GLY A 251 19.48 -9.34 -1.01
CA GLY A 251 20.19 -9.02 0.21
C GLY A 251 19.41 -8.18 1.24
N ASP A 252 18.22 -7.68 0.89
CA ASP A 252 17.50 -6.68 1.68
C ASP A 252 16.53 -7.34 2.67
N TRP A 253 16.02 -6.56 3.62
CA TRP A 253 15.12 -7.01 4.66
C TRP A 253 14.13 -5.91 5.06
N GLY A 254 12.95 -6.33 5.50
CA GLY A 254 11.93 -5.37 5.93
C GLY A 254 10.66 -6.02 6.45
N ALA A 255 9.80 -5.19 7.04
CA ALA A 255 8.54 -5.61 7.63
C ALA A 255 7.34 -4.91 7.00
N VAL A 256 6.24 -5.64 6.84
CA VAL A 256 4.99 -5.12 6.29
C VAL A 256 3.88 -5.34 7.31
N LEU A 257 3.18 -4.27 7.70
CA LEU A 257 2.01 -4.34 8.56
C LEU A 257 0.74 -3.90 7.82
N LEU A 258 -0.18 -4.84 7.60
CA LEU A 258 -1.44 -4.58 6.94
C LEU A 258 -2.54 -4.23 7.97
N LEU A 259 -3.11 -3.02 7.90
CA LEU A 259 -4.12 -2.55 8.85
C LEU A 259 -5.51 -2.58 8.24
N ASP A 260 -6.16 -3.74 8.27
CA ASP A 260 -7.59 -3.91 7.93
C ASP A 260 -8.07 -5.31 8.31
N ALA A 261 -9.24 -5.41 8.95
CA ALA A 261 -9.86 -6.68 9.29
C ALA A 261 -10.18 -7.56 8.07
N ARG A 262 -10.35 -6.96 6.88
CA ARG A 262 -10.61 -7.70 5.63
C ARG A 262 -9.44 -8.60 5.22
N PHE A 263 -8.22 -8.35 5.69
CA PHE A 263 -7.08 -9.22 5.40
C PHE A 263 -7.15 -10.60 6.09
N ARG A 264 -8.18 -10.88 6.90
CA ARG A 264 -8.49 -12.23 7.38
C ARG A 264 -9.33 -13.06 6.41
N GLU A 265 -9.97 -12.42 5.45
CA GLU A 265 -10.94 -13.05 4.57
C GLU A 265 -10.25 -13.52 3.27
N PRO A 266 -10.36 -14.81 2.88
CA PRO A 266 -9.71 -15.35 1.68
C PRO A 266 -10.03 -14.57 0.39
N HIS A 267 -11.26 -14.04 0.29
CA HIS A 267 -11.71 -13.22 -0.83
C HIS A 267 -10.84 -11.97 -1.07
N TYR A 268 -10.29 -11.40 0.00
CA TYR A 268 -9.45 -10.21 -0.05
C TYR A 268 -7.97 -10.59 -0.20
N THR A 269 -7.51 -11.64 0.49
CA THR A 269 -6.11 -12.03 0.45
C THR A 269 -5.67 -12.61 -0.89
N GLN A 270 -6.56 -13.22 -1.68
CA GLN A 270 -6.22 -13.81 -2.99
C GLN A 270 -5.55 -12.82 -3.97
N HIS A 271 -5.86 -11.53 -3.86
CA HIS A 271 -5.35 -10.46 -4.74
C HIS A 271 -4.01 -9.88 -4.29
N LEU A 272 -3.51 -10.27 -3.12
CA LEU A 272 -2.17 -9.91 -2.67
C LEU A 272 -1.11 -10.63 -3.52
N SER A 273 0.06 -10.01 -3.61
CA SER A 273 1.25 -10.62 -4.23
C SER A 273 1.55 -11.97 -3.58
N THR A 274 2.01 -12.95 -4.36
CA THR A 274 2.24 -14.32 -3.90
C THR A 274 3.12 -14.38 -2.65
N TRP A 275 4.21 -13.62 -2.63
CA TRP A 275 5.11 -13.56 -1.48
C TRP A 275 4.43 -13.01 -0.23
N VAL A 276 3.58 -11.98 -0.36
CA VAL A 276 2.84 -11.44 0.79
C VAL A 276 1.90 -12.49 1.37
N LYS A 277 1.24 -13.27 0.51
CA LYS A 277 0.33 -14.35 0.92
C LYS A 277 1.05 -15.48 1.66
N GLU A 278 2.26 -15.84 1.23
CA GLU A 278 3.05 -16.91 1.85
C GLU A 278 3.39 -16.59 3.32
N TYR A 279 3.65 -15.32 3.65
CA TYR A 279 3.99 -14.89 5.02
C TYR A 279 2.80 -14.44 5.86
N LEU A 280 1.65 -14.15 5.26
CA LEU A 280 0.44 -13.72 5.97
C LEU A 280 -0.08 -14.77 6.98
N GLY A 281 0.27 -16.04 6.80
CA GLY A 281 -0.07 -17.14 7.71
C GLY A 281 0.67 -17.09 9.05
N CYS A 282 1.63 -16.18 9.24
CA CYS A 282 2.48 -16.10 10.43
C CYS A 282 1.98 -15.12 11.52
N ASN A 283 0.67 -15.17 11.82
CA ASN A 283 0.12 -15.06 13.18
C ASN A 283 0.14 -13.73 13.96
N HIS A 284 -0.06 -12.59 13.32
CA HIS A 284 -0.31 -11.34 14.07
C HIS A 284 -1.60 -10.64 13.63
N HIS A 285 -2.69 -10.92 14.36
CA HIS A 285 -4.03 -10.37 14.09
C HIS A 285 -4.55 -9.38 15.13
N THR A 286 -3.87 -9.31 16.28
CA THR A 286 -4.23 -8.48 17.43
C THR A 286 -3.01 -7.71 17.93
N PHE A 287 -3.23 -6.60 18.63
CA PHE A 287 -2.15 -5.85 19.27
C PHE A 287 -1.32 -6.69 20.24
N LYS A 288 -1.99 -7.55 21.02
CA LYS A 288 -1.30 -8.47 21.93
C LYS A 288 -0.33 -9.40 21.18
N SER A 289 -0.77 -9.97 20.05
CA SER A 289 0.10 -10.81 19.23
C SER A 289 1.24 -10.01 18.59
N LEU A 290 0.99 -8.78 18.12
CA LEU A 290 2.00 -7.92 17.50
C LEU A 290 3.17 -7.63 18.45
N VAL A 291 2.85 -7.35 19.73
CA VAL A 291 3.83 -6.95 20.75
C VAL A 291 4.44 -8.15 21.47
N ASN A 292 3.63 -9.13 21.86
CA ASN A 292 4.04 -10.21 22.78
C ASN A 292 4.19 -11.59 22.11
N GLY A 293 4.01 -11.68 20.79
CA GLY A 293 4.16 -12.94 20.07
C GLY A 293 5.62 -13.41 20.02
N SER A 294 5.83 -14.73 19.93
CA SER A 294 7.16 -15.32 19.74
C SER A 294 7.85 -14.87 18.43
N ASN A 295 7.05 -14.52 17.41
CA ASN A 295 7.49 -13.91 16.16
C ASN A 295 7.16 -12.40 16.07
N SER A 296 7.21 -11.69 17.20
CA SER A 296 6.86 -10.27 17.25
C SER A 296 7.68 -9.42 16.27
N LEU A 297 7.09 -8.30 15.83
CA LEU A 297 7.78 -7.33 14.99
C LEU A 297 9.09 -6.86 15.65
N LYS A 298 9.08 -6.68 16.98
CA LYS A 298 10.26 -6.28 17.75
C LYS A 298 11.40 -7.29 17.62
N ALA A 299 11.12 -8.57 17.82
CA ALA A 299 12.13 -9.62 17.72
C ALA A 299 12.74 -9.71 16.31
N PHE A 300 11.91 -9.56 15.28
CA PHE A 300 12.38 -9.50 13.90
C PHE A 300 13.31 -8.30 13.65
N MET A 301 12.90 -7.10 14.09
CA MET A 301 13.70 -5.88 13.91
C MET A 301 15.04 -5.96 14.63
N GLU A 302 15.07 -6.45 15.87
CA GLU A 302 16.30 -6.62 16.66
C GLU A 302 17.27 -7.61 15.99
N GLU A 303 16.75 -8.75 15.53
CA GLU A 303 17.57 -9.78 14.86
C GLU A 303 18.15 -9.27 13.54
N MET A 304 17.36 -8.57 12.71
CA MET A 304 17.84 -8.03 11.45
C MET A 304 18.85 -6.89 11.64
N THR A 305 18.61 -6.00 12.61
CA THR A 305 19.55 -4.92 12.95
C THR A 305 20.88 -5.50 13.41
N ARG A 306 20.85 -6.57 14.21
CA ARG A 306 22.07 -7.28 14.64
C ARG A 306 22.82 -7.88 13.45
N ARG A 307 22.11 -8.45 12.47
CA ARG A 307 22.72 -9.01 11.25
C ARG A 307 23.29 -7.96 10.32
N GLU A 308 22.72 -6.75 10.27
CA GLU A 308 23.23 -5.65 9.43
C GLU A 308 24.53 -5.03 9.99
N ASN A 309 24.76 -5.15 11.31
CA ASN A 309 25.94 -4.63 11.99
C ASN A 309 27.11 -5.62 12.12
N VAL A 310 26.96 -6.85 11.61
CA VAL A 310 27.99 -7.92 11.60
C VAL A 310 28.54 -8.09 10.20
#